data_AF-A0A9R1AYF6-F1
#
_entry.id   AF-A0A9R1AYF6-F1
#
_cell.length_a   1.000
_cell.length_b   1.000
_cell.length_c   1.000
_cell.angle_alpha   90.00
_cell.angle_beta   90.00
_cell.angle_gamma   90.00
#
_symmetry.space_group_name_H-M   'P 1'
#
loop_
_entity.id
_entity.type
_entity.pdbx_description
1 polymer ?
#
loop_
_entity_poly.entity_id
_entity_poly.type
_entity_poly.pdbx_seq_one_letter_code
_entity_poly.pdbx_strand_id
1 'polypeptide(L)'
;MEKAFWDVVVDSMKGDTPDYSYLVNLVNEVRDALHQMASKGWKEEITNNINLEILSQVLESSTQGTQYLGQILQYSLGMLRKLSSPAKEEEMKISHDKLLNELIGHSDSHDRDPNAFVIAVIKGLRFTMEELKALQSEVSRARIQLLKPIIKGSGGVEYLQKAFADRYGSRSNALVSLTSTIQWISTSKDMVEEEWNEYVSSLQILPASDNVQPLVTTLRAGRGTPDQQQSTVPVAGSTEILPECSGETIDRLVRIGLLQLISRMEGMERKSVPETFKLNWLRLRGVQTCLSSVKY
;
A
#
# COMPACT_ATOMS: atom_id res chain seq x y z
N MET A 1 25.56 -0.70 0.31
CA MET A 1 25.16 -1.95 0.99
C MET A 1 25.02 -3.10 0.00
N GLU A 2 24.37 -2.90 -1.14
CA GLU A 2 24.18 -3.94 -2.17
C GLU A 2 25.49 -4.49 -2.79
N LYS A 3 26.48 -3.63 -3.07
CA LYS A 3 27.77 -4.08 -3.62
C LYS A 3 28.52 -5.05 -2.68
N ALA A 4 28.58 -4.73 -1.39
CA ALA A 4 29.26 -5.55 -0.39
C ALA A 4 28.59 -6.93 -0.20
N PHE A 5 27.27 -7.01 -0.37
CA PHE A 5 26.56 -8.29 -0.36
C PHE A 5 26.99 -9.17 -1.54
N TRP A 6 27.00 -8.63 -2.75
CA TRP A 6 27.43 -9.37 -3.92
C TRP A 6 28.91 -9.74 -3.87
N ASP A 7 29.78 -8.88 -3.34
CA ASP A 7 31.20 -9.21 -3.12
C ASP A 7 31.36 -10.43 -2.19
N VAL A 8 30.59 -10.51 -1.10
CA VAL A 8 30.57 -11.69 -0.20
C VAL A 8 30.08 -12.96 -0.91
N VAL A 9 29.06 -12.84 -1.76
CA VAL A 9 28.52 -13.97 -2.55
C VAL A 9 29.53 -14.43 -3.60
N VAL A 10 30.26 -13.51 -4.24
CA VAL A 10 31.38 -13.82 -5.13
C VAL A 10 32.45 -14.60 -4.37
N ASP A 11 32.85 -14.09 -3.20
CA ASP A 11 33.95 -14.65 -2.42
C ASP A 11 33.59 -16.02 -1.82
N SER A 12 32.32 -16.28 -1.47
CA SER A 12 31.89 -17.60 -0.96
C SER A 12 31.96 -18.71 -2.02
N MET A 13 31.82 -18.35 -3.29
CA MET A 13 31.90 -19.29 -4.42
C MET A 13 33.32 -19.42 -4.99
N LYS A 14 34.28 -18.63 -4.48
CA LYS A 14 35.70 -18.70 -4.85
C LYS A 14 36.48 -19.50 -3.81
N GLY A 15 37.42 -20.34 -4.26
CA GLY A 15 38.33 -21.09 -3.40
C GLY A 15 38.24 -22.61 -3.57
N ASP A 16 39.10 -23.34 -2.86
CA ASP A 16 39.23 -24.81 -2.98
C ASP A 16 38.01 -25.57 -2.41
N THR A 17 37.24 -24.94 -1.52
CA THR A 17 35.98 -25.44 -0.96
C THR A 17 34.88 -24.38 -1.09
N PRO A 18 34.16 -24.32 -2.21
CA PRO A 18 33.11 -23.33 -2.43
C PRO A 18 31.90 -23.57 -1.52
N ASP A 19 31.38 -22.51 -0.90
CA ASP A 19 30.13 -22.52 -0.14
C ASP A 19 28.98 -21.97 -1.00
N TYR A 20 28.11 -22.89 -1.44
CA TYR A 20 26.95 -22.59 -2.26
C TYR A 20 25.68 -22.29 -1.46
N SER A 21 25.73 -22.24 -0.13
CA SER A 21 24.57 -21.95 0.71
C SER A 21 23.90 -20.62 0.34
N TYR A 22 24.70 -19.57 0.09
CA TYR A 22 24.22 -18.27 -0.38
C TYR A 22 23.51 -18.37 -1.74
N LEU A 23 24.05 -19.15 -2.66
CA LEU A 23 23.48 -19.35 -3.99
C LEU A 23 22.12 -20.05 -3.92
N VAL A 24 22.03 -21.13 -3.13
CA VAL A 24 20.78 -21.87 -2.92
C VAL A 24 19.72 -20.98 -2.27
N ASN A 25 20.11 -20.15 -1.29
CA ASN A 25 19.21 -19.18 -0.66
C ASN A 25 18.68 -18.15 -1.67
N LEU A 26 19.53 -17.61 -2.54
CA LEU A 26 19.12 -16.66 -3.58
C LEU A 26 18.13 -17.29 -4.57
N VAL A 27 18.37 -18.53 -4.99
CA VAL A 27 17.43 -19.26 -5.85
C VAL A 27 16.12 -19.55 -5.11
N ASN A 28 16.17 -19.84 -3.81
CA ASN A 28 14.96 -19.97 -2.99
C ASN A 28 14.17 -18.67 -2.95
N GLU A 29 14.82 -17.52 -2.76
CA GLU A 29 14.14 -16.21 -2.79
C GLU A 29 13.45 -15.95 -4.15
N VAL A 30 14.11 -16.30 -5.25
CA VAL A 30 13.52 -16.20 -6.60
C VAL A 30 12.26 -17.08 -6.70
N ARG A 31 12.35 -18.34 -6.26
CA ARG A 31 11.22 -19.28 -6.24
C ARG A 31 10.04 -18.76 -5.42
N ASP A 32 10.31 -18.33 -4.19
CA ASP A 32 9.29 -17.88 -3.25
C ASP A 32 8.58 -16.61 -3.76
N ALA A 33 9.34 -15.68 -4.35
CA ALA A 33 8.79 -14.49 -4.95
C ALA A 33 7.91 -14.79 -6.18
N LEU A 34 8.31 -15.73 -7.04
CA LEU A 34 7.48 -16.21 -8.15
C LEU A 34 6.20 -16.86 -7.63
N HIS A 35 6.26 -17.67 -6.56
CA HIS A 35 5.08 -18.26 -5.92
C HIS A 35 4.08 -17.26 -5.36
N GLN A 36 4.55 -16.12 -4.84
CA GLN A 36 3.68 -15.06 -4.30
C GLN A 36 2.88 -14.34 -5.40
N MET A 37 3.43 -14.30 -6.62
CA MET A 37 2.83 -13.62 -7.76
C MET A 37 1.99 -14.58 -8.61
N ALA A 38 2.38 -15.85 -8.67
CA ALA A 38 1.75 -16.88 -9.47
C ALA A 38 0.35 -17.30 -8.98
N SER A 39 -0.50 -17.69 -9.93
CA SER A 39 -1.79 -18.33 -9.67
C SER A 39 -1.59 -19.75 -9.10
N LYS A 40 -2.64 -20.33 -8.48
CA LYS A 40 -2.56 -21.65 -7.84
C LYS A 40 -2.03 -22.75 -8.78
N GLY A 41 -2.40 -22.71 -10.08
CA GLY A 41 -2.00 -23.73 -11.05
C GLY A 41 -0.52 -23.67 -11.47
N TRP A 42 0.17 -22.55 -11.26
CA TRP A 42 1.58 -22.39 -11.67
C TRP A 42 2.56 -22.70 -10.53
N LYS A 43 2.08 -22.83 -9.28
CA LYS A 43 2.96 -23.05 -8.12
C LYS A 43 3.67 -24.40 -8.16
N GLU A 44 2.97 -25.45 -8.58
CA GLU A 44 3.56 -26.78 -8.75
C GLU A 44 4.60 -26.78 -9.89
N GLU A 45 4.26 -26.14 -11.02
CA GLU A 45 5.20 -25.99 -12.14
C GLU A 45 6.49 -25.26 -11.72
N ILE A 46 6.37 -24.16 -10.97
CA ILE A 46 7.53 -23.42 -10.46
C ILE A 46 8.36 -24.28 -9.50
N THR A 47 7.73 -25.06 -8.64
CA THR A 47 8.43 -25.93 -7.68
C THR A 47 9.21 -27.03 -8.39
N ASN A 48 8.63 -27.60 -9.46
CA ASN A 48 9.26 -28.66 -10.23
C ASN A 48 10.45 -28.16 -11.06
N ASN A 49 10.34 -26.96 -11.64
CA ASN A 49 11.39 -26.38 -12.47
C ASN A 49 12.50 -25.70 -11.64
N ILE A 50 12.20 -25.25 -10.41
CA ILE A 50 13.18 -24.67 -9.47
C ILE A 50 13.32 -25.62 -8.26
N ASN A 51 13.92 -26.79 -8.49
CA ASN A 51 14.13 -27.79 -7.46
C ASN A 51 15.46 -27.55 -6.73
N LEU A 52 15.37 -27.11 -5.47
CA LEU A 52 16.52 -26.79 -4.63
C LEU A 52 17.31 -28.03 -4.18
N GLU A 53 16.66 -29.19 -4.08
CA GLU A 53 17.32 -30.44 -3.72
C GLU A 53 18.24 -30.89 -4.85
N ILE A 54 17.73 -30.86 -6.09
CA ILE A 54 18.53 -31.13 -7.29
C ILE A 54 19.64 -30.09 -7.43
N LEU A 55 19.35 -28.80 -7.19
CA LEU A 55 20.35 -27.74 -7.25
C LEU A 55 21.51 -28.01 -6.26
N SER A 56 21.19 -28.36 -5.02
CA SER A 56 22.21 -28.62 -3.99
C SER A 56 23.08 -29.83 -4.37
N GLN A 57 22.46 -30.94 -4.78
CA GLN A 57 23.16 -32.16 -5.21
C GLN A 57 24.07 -31.92 -6.43
N VAL A 58 23.62 -31.10 -7.38
CA VAL A 58 24.34 -30.85 -8.64
C VAL A 58 25.48 -29.84 -8.47
N LEU A 59 25.39 -28.96 -7.47
CA LEU A 59 26.47 -28.07 -7.06
C LEU A 59 27.57 -28.82 -6.27
N GLU A 60 27.18 -29.79 -5.43
CA GLU A 60 28.12 -30.65 -4.69
C GLU A 60 28.89 -31.63 -5.60
N SER A 61 28.31 -32.04 -6.74
CA SER A 61 28.88 -33.01 -7.69
C SER A 61 29.70 -32.41 -8.85
N SER A 62 30.00 -31.10 -8.76
CA SER A 62 30.97 -30.29 -9.54
C SER A 62 30.89 -30.28 -11.08
N THR A 63 30.07 -31.11 -11.72
CA THR A 63 30.12 -31.33 -13.19
C THR A 63 28.89 -30.82 -13.95
N GLN A 64 27.74 -30.64 -13.29
CA GLN A 64 26.50 -30.20 -13.94
C GLN A 64 25.87 -28.94 -13.30
N GLY A 65 26.47 -28.40 -12.23
CA GLY A 65 26.05 -27.19 -11.51
C GLY A 65 25.65 -26.03 -12.40
N THR A 66 26.52 -25.71 -13.35
CA THR A 66 26.36 -24.57 -14.27
C THR A 66 25.19 -24.73 -15.21
N GLN A 67 24.98 -25.93 -15.74
CA GLN A 67 23.90 -26.19 -16.70
C GLN A 67 22.53 -26.12 -16.03
N TYR A 68 22.39 -26.73 -14.85
CA TYR A 68 21.13 -26.73 -14.11
C TYR A 68 20.75 -25.33 -13.62
N LEU A 69 21.72 -24.56 -13.13
CA LEU A 69 21.49 -23.19 -12.73
C LEU A 69 21.12 -22.27 -13.91
N GLY A 70 21.74 -22.49 -15.07
CA GLY A 70 21.34 -21.83 -16.32
C GLY A 70 19.87 -22.12 -16.69
N GLN A 71 19.42 -23.38 -16.53
CA GLN A 71 18.03 -23.76 -16.74
C GLN A 71 17.07 -23.07 -15.75
N ILE A 72 17.44 -23.01 -14.47
CA ILE A 72 16.67 -22.29 -13.44
C ILE A 72 16.54 -20.81 -13.79
N LEU A 73 17.64 -20.17 -14.20
CA LEU A 73 17.63 -18.75 -14.60
C LEU A 73 16.74 -18.54 -15.83
N GLN A 74 16.90 -19.35 -16.87
CA GLN A 74 16.09 -19.26 -18.08
C GLN A 74 14.60 -19.47 -17.80
N TYR A 75 14.25 -20.45 -16.97
CA TYR A 75 12.88 -20.68 -16.54
C TYR A 75 12.33 -19.50 -15.76
N SER A 76 13.09 -18.99 -14.77
CA SER A 76 12.69 -17.86 -13.93
C SER A 76 12.42 -16.61 -14.76
N LEU A 77 13.31 -16.30 -15.72
CA LEU A 77 13.16 -15.19 -16.67
C LEU A 77 11.94 -15.39 -17.59
N GLY A 78 11.69 -16.61 -18.05
CA GLY A 78 10.48 -16.95 -18.82
C GLY A 78 9.20 -16.76 -18.01
N MET A 79 9.21 -17.15 -16.73
CA MET A 79 8.09 -16.97 -15.82
C MET A 79 7.83 -15.50 -15.47
N LEU A 80 8.89 -14.71 -15.27
CA LEU A 80 8.77 -13.26 -15.07
C LEU A 80 8.04 -12.59 -16.24
N ARG A 81 8.39 -12.96 -17.48
CA ARG A 81 7.71 -12.47 -18.69
C ARG A 81 6.23 -12.83 -18.70
N LYS A 82 5.90 -14.10 -18.42
CA LYS A 82 4.50 -14.57 -18.35
C LYS A 82 3.68 -13.88 -17.25
N LEU A 83 4.32 -13.46 -16.16
CA LEU A 83 3.69 -12.75 -15.04
C LEU A 83 3.62 -11.23 -15.25
N SER A 84 4.27 -10.71 -16.28
CA SER A 84 4.35 -9.28 -16.59
C SER A 84 3.16 -8.78 -17.40
N SER A 85 3.00 -7.46 -17.47
CA SER A 85 2.02 -6.84 -18.36
C SER A 85 2.50 -6.93 -19.82
N PRO A 86 1.59 -6.99 -20.81
CA PRO A 86 1.99 -7.09 -22.22
C PRO A 86 2.94 -5.98 -22.70
N ALA A 87 2.83 -4.78 -22.11
CA ALA A 87 3.72 -3.66 -22.42
C ALA A 87 5.16 -3.87 -21.90
N LYS A 88 5.30 -4.55 -20.75
CA LYS A 88 6.60 -4.79 -20.11
C LYS A 88 7.24 -6.10 -20.57
N GLU A 89 6.43 -7.04 -21.07
CA GLU A 89 6.91 -8.31 -21.59
C GLU A 89 7.92 -8.11 -22.73
N GLU A 90 7.67 -7.17 -23.66
CA GLU A 90 8.55 -6.90 -24.79
C GLU A 90 9.86 -6.23 -24.35
N GLU A 91 9.79 -5.31 -23.38
CA GLU A 91 10.99 -4.68 -22.79
C GLU A 91 11.84 -5.72 -22.04
N MET A 92 11.21 -6.55 -21.21
CA MET A 92 11.87 -7.65 -20.51
C MET A 92 12.46 -8.66 -21.49
N LYS A 93 11.80 -8.96 -22.60
CA LYS A 93 12.32 -9.87 -23.61
C LYS A 93 13.66 -9.37 -24.17
N ILE A 94 13.73 -8.09 -24.55
CA ILE A 94 14.96 -7.49 -25.08
C ILE A 94 16.09 -7.54 -24.05
N SER A 95 15.80 -7.19 -22.79
CA SER A 95 16.81 -7.22 -21.72
C SER A 95 17.24 -8.64 -21.35
N HIS A 96 16.32 -9.61 -21.36
CA HIS A 96 16.59 -11.03 -21.12
C HIS A 96 17.46 -11.62 -22.24
N ASP A 97 17.12 -11.36 -23.51
CA ASP A 97 17.89 -11.86 -24.66
C ASP A 97 19.30 -11.25 -24.67
N LYS A 98 19.44 -9.97 -24.32
CA LYS A 98 20.73 -9.31 -24.13
C LYS A 98 21.55 -9.98 -23.02
N LEU A 99 20.94 -10.24 -21.86
CA LEU A 99 21.61 -10.91 -20.75
C LEU A 99 22.10 -12.31 -21.15
N LEU A 100 21.25 -13.12 -21.80
CA LEU A 100 21.61 -14.46 -22.25
C LEU A 100 22.79 -14.41 -23.24
N ASN A 101 22.79 -13.47 -24.18
CA ASN A 101 23.90 -13.26 -25.10
C ASN A 101 25.20 -12.85 -24.37
N GLU A 102 25.11 -12.03 -23.32
CA GLU A 102 26.27 -11.65 -22.51
C GLU A 102 26.81 -12.82 -21.67
N LEU A 103 25.94 -13.70 -21.15
CA LEU A 103 26.37 -14.91 -20.44
C LEU A 103 27.03 -15.92 -21.40
N ILE A 104 26.49 -16.10 -22.61
CA ILE A 104 27.06 -16.97 -23.64
C ILE A 104 28.43 -16.44 -24.09
N GLY A 105 28.54 -15.12 -24.32
CA GLY A 105 29.80 -14.47 -24.70
C GLY A 105 30.90 -14.54 -23.64
N HIS A 106 30.57 -14.79 -22.37
CA HIS A 106 31.55 -15.05 -21.30
C HIS A 106 31.93 -16.54 -21.18
N SER A 107 31.24 -17.44 -21.89
CA SER A 107 31.50 -18.90 -21.87
C SER A 107 32.37 -19.39 -23.04
N ASP A 108 32.45 -18.62 -24.14
CA ASP A 108 33.20 -18.96 -25.36
C ASP A 108 34.70 -18.61 -25.32
N SER A 109 35.17 -17.90 -24.28
CA SER A 109 36.60 -17.82 -24.03
C SER A 109 37.07 -19.17 -23.52
N HIS A 110 37.84 -19.90 -24.34
CA HIS A 110 38.23 -21.31 -24.21
C HIS A 110 39.04 -21.70 -22.95
N ASP A 111 39.03 -20.90 -21.89
CA ASP A 111 39.50 -21.29 -20.56
C ASP A 111 38.32 -21.58 -19.66
N ARG A 112 38.32 -22.80 -19.11
CA ARG A 112 37.37 -23.33 -18.13
C ARG A 112 37.64 -22.67 -16.77
N ASP A 113 37.63 -21.34 -16.73
CA ASP A 113 37.90 -20.54 -15.54
C ASP A 113 36.69 -20.62 -14.60
N PRO A 114 36.82 -21.27 -13.42
CA PRO A 114 35.75 -21.32 -12.43
C PRO A 114 35.25 -19.92 -12.05
N ASN A 115 36.10 -18.90 -12.17
CA ASN A 115 35.75 -17.52 -11.87
C ASN A 115 34.82 -16.91 -12.95
N ALA A 116 34.93 -17.31 -14.22
CA ALA A 116 34.02 -16.86 -15.28
C ALA A 116 32.59 -17.38 -15.04
N PHE A 117 32.46 -18.63 -14.57
CA PHE A 117 31.18 -19.20 -14.15
C PHE A 117 30.57 -18.41 -12.98
N VAL A 118 31.33 -18.16 -11.92
CA VAL A 118 30.86 -17.40 -10.75
C VAL A 118 30.38 -16.00 -11.15
N ILE A 119 31.11 -15.32 -12.02
CA ILE A 119 30.73 -13.99 -12.53
C ILE A 119 29.42 -14.06 -13.33
N ALA A 120 29.26 -15.05 -14.22
CA ALA A 120 28.06 -15.21 -15.03
C ALA A 120 26.82 -15.51 -14.18
N VAL A 121 26.96 -16.38 -13.18
CA VAL A 121 25.89 -16.73 -12.23
C VAL A 121 25.42 -15.54 -11.44
N ILE A 122 26.36 -14.78 -10.87
CA ILE A 122 26.04 -13.63 -10.04
C ILE A 122 25.35 -12.55 -10.85
N LYS A 123 25.83 -12.33 -12.08
CA LYS A 123 25.21 -11.39 -13.01
C LYS A 123 23.79 -11.82 -13.37
N GLY A 124 23.57 -13.10 -13.69
CA GLY A 124 22.26 -13.65 -14.03
C GLY A 124 21.26 -13.58 -12.86
N LEU A 125 21.68 -13.96 -11.66
CA LEU A 125 20.85 -13.90 -10.46
C LEU A 125 20.52 -12.48 -10.06
N ARG A 126 21.52 -11.59 -10.05
CA ARG A 126 21.31 -10.18 -9.73
C ARG A 126 20.28 -9.56 -10.65
N PHE A 127 20.42 -9.76 -11.96
CA PHE A 127 19.46 -9.29 -12.94
C PHE A 127 18.05 -9.85 -12.67
N THR A 128 17.94 -11.16 -12.45
CA THR A 128 16.64 -11.82 -12.18
C THR A 128 15.97 -11.24 -10.93
N MET A 129 16.74 -10.97 -9.87
CA MET A 129 16.21 -10.38 -8.63
C MET A 129 15.78 -8.92 -8.81
N GLU A 130 16.53 -8.13 -9.58
CA GLU A 130 16.19 -6.74 -9.89
C GLU A 130 14.85 -6.67 -10.66
N GLU A 131 14.70 -7.50 -11.71
CA GLU A 131 13.46 -7.61 -12.49
C GLU A 131 12.28 -8.11 -11.64
N LEU A 132 12.52 -9.10 -10.78
CA LEU A 132 11.53 -9.65 -9.87
C LEU A 132 11.01 -8.58 -8.89
N LYS A 133 11.89 -7.80 -8.27
CA LYS A 133 11.51 -6.70 -7.37
C LYS A 133 10.69 -5.64 -8.11
N ALA A 134 11.11 -5.27 -9.32
CA ALA A 134 10.38 -4.32 -10.15
C ALA A 134 8.97 -4.83 -10.48
N LEU A 135 8.83 -6.11 -10.81
CA LEU A 135 7.55 -6.72 -11.13
C LEU A 135 6.65 -6.90 -9.91
N GLN A 136 7.19 -7.25 -8.74
CA GLN A 136 6.42 -7.29 -7.49
C GLN A 136 5.79 -5.94 -7.15
N SER A 137 6.56 -4.85 -7.31
CA SER A 137 6.07 -3.48 -7.08
C SER A 137 4.91 -3.14 -8.03
N GLU A 138 5.01 -3.54 -9.30
CA GLU A 138 3.96 -3.32 -10.29
C GLU A 138 2.70 -4.15 -10.02
N VAL A 139 2.84 -5.44 -9.70
CA VAL A 139 1.72 -6.30 -9.33
C VAL A 139 1.02 -5.77 -8.08
N SER A 140 1.78 -5.34 -7.07
CA SER A 140 1.21 -4.74 -5.87
C SER A 140 0.43 -3.45 -6.18
N ARG A 141 1.00 -2.58 -7.03
CA ARG A 141 0.35 -1.37 -7.53
C ARG A 141 -0.94 -1.69 -8.29
N ALA A 142 -0.92 -2.67 -9.19
CA ALA A 142 -2.08 -3.10 -9.96
C ALA A 142 -3.20 -3.65 -9.05
N ARG A 143 -2.84 -4.49 -8.06
CA ARG A 143 -3.79 -4.99 -7.05
C ARG A 143 -4.41 -3.85 -6.25
N ILE A 144 -3.65 -2.84 -5.85
CA ILE A 144 -4.18 -1.65 -5.16
C ILE A 144 -5.14 -0.88 -6.08
N GLN A 145 -4.81 -0.68 -7.35
CA GLN A 145 -5.70 0.02 -8.29
C GLN A 145 -7.01 -0.75 -8.52
N LEU A 146 -6.96 -2.09 -8.53
CA LEU A 146 -8.16 -2.94 -8.61
C LEU A 146 -9.05 -2.82 -7.36
N LEU A 147 -8.44 -2.75 -6.17
CA LEU A 147 -9.17 -2.60 -4.91
C LEU A 147 -9.68 -1.18 -4.67
N LYS A 148 -9.02 -0.16 -5.23
CA LYS A 148 -9.37 1.25 -5.07
C LYS A 148 -10.85 1.57 -5.32
N PRO A 149 -11.52 1.13 -6.41
CA PRO A 149 -12.95 1.37 -6.60
C PRO A 149 -13.82 0.68 -5.56
N ILE A 150 -13.44 -0.53 -5.10
CA ILE A 150 -14.18 -1.26 -4.06
C ILE A 150 -14.10 -0.54 -2.72
N ILE A 151 -12.89 -0.09 -2.36
CA ILE A 151 -12.63 0.66 -1.11
C ILE A 151 -13.33 2.03 -1.14
N LYS A 152 -13.39 2.69 -2.30
CA LYS A 152 -14.07 3.99 -2.46
C LYS A 152 -15.58 3.86 -2.68
N GLY A 153 -16.07 2.69 -3.07
CA GLY A 153 -17.46 2.40 -3.32
C GLY A 153 -18.24 2.06 -2.04
N SER A 154 -19.46 1.56 -2.21
CA SER A 154 -20.35 1.18 -1.10
C SER A 154 -19.75 0.09 -0.21
N GLY A 155 -19.05 -0.90 -0.79
CA GLY A 155 -18.45 -2.00 -0.02
C GLY A 155 -17.42 -1.54 1.03
N GLY A 156 -16.64 -0.49 0.73
CA GLY A 156 -15.74 0.11 1.72
C GLY A 156 -16.49 0.79 2.86
N VAL A 157 -17.61 1.45 2.57
CA VAL A 157 -18.47 2.09 3.58
C VAL A 157 -19.14 1.03 4.46
N GLU A 158 -19.70 -0.03 3.88
CA GLU A 158 -20.32 -1.14 4.60
C GLU A 158 -19.31 -1.84 5.52
N TYR A 159 -18.08 -2.09 5.02
CA TYR A 159 -17.01 -2.63 5.83
C TYR A 159 -16.70 -1.75 7.05
N LEU A 160 -16.58 -0.43 6.85
CA LEU A 160 -16.33 0.51 7.95
C LEU A 160 -17.49 0.56 8.94
N GLN A 161 -18.74 0.53 8.46
CA GLN A 161 -19.93 0.50 9.30
C GLN A 161 -19.96 -0.77 10.15
N LYS A 162 -19.69 -1.93 9.54
CA LYS A 162 -19.61 -3.22 10.26
C LYS A 162 -18.48 -3.22 11.28
N ALA A 163 -17.27 -2.83 10.90
CA ALA A 163 -16.13 -2.76 11.82
C ALA A 163 -16.36 -1.77 12.98
N PHE A 164 -17.12 -0.70 12.75
CA PHE A 164 -17.54 0.22 13.80
C PHE A 164 -18.56 -0.42 14.74
N ALA A 165 -19.59 -1.08 14.19
CA ALA A 165 -20.60 -1.80 14.96
C ALA A 165 -20.01 -2.95 15.78
N ASP A 166 -19.03 -3.67 15.24
CA ASP A 166 -18.32 -4.75 15.96
C ASP A 166 -17.55 -4.22 17.17
N ARG A 167 -17.04 -2.98 17.10
CA ARG A 167 -16.25 -2.36 18.18
C ARG A 167 -17.08 -1.63 19.22
N TYR A 168 -18.14 -0.95 18.80
CA TYR A 168 -18.93 -0.04 19.65
C TYR A 168 -20.40 -0.47 19.80
N GLY A 169 -20.79 -1.60 19.21
CA GLY A 169 -22.14 -2.14 19.29
C GLY A 169 -23.15 -1.50 18.32
N SER A 170 -24.40 -1.91 18.46
CA SER A 170 -25.53 -1.41 17.66
C SER A 170 -25.82 0.07 17.95
N ARG A 171 -26.41 0.76 16.96
CA ARG A 171 -26.87 2.16 17.07
C ARG A 171 -27.76 2.41 18.28
N SER A 172 -28.59 1.43 18.66
CA SER A 172 -29.47 1.52 19.83
C SER A 172 -28.71 1.76 21.13
N ASN A 173 -27.45 1.32 21.21
CA ASN A 173 -26.62 1.40 22.40
C ASN A 173 -25.59 2.54 22.30
N ALA A 174 -25.65 3.38 21.27
CA ALA A 174 -24.68 4.44 21.01
C ALA A 174 -24.50 5.39 22.20
N LEU A 175 -25.59 5.68 22.94
CA LEU A 175 -25.56 6.54 24.12
C LEU A 175 -24.74 5.95 25.29
N VAL A 176 -24.54 4.63 25.31
CA VAL A 176 -23.81 3.94 26.38
C VAL A 176 -22.41 3.57 25.91
N SER A 177 -22.23 3.30 24.61
CA SER A 177 -20.96 2.82 24.06
C SER A 177 -20.04 3.92 23.53
N LEU A 178 -20.57 5.10 23.18
CA LEU A 178 -19.81 6.22 22.60
C LEU A 178 -19.62 7.36 23.61
N THR A 179 -19.07 7.06 24.78
CA THR A 179 -18.95 8.00 25.90
C THR A 179 -18.19 9.27 25.52
N SER A 180 -17.09 9.16 24.78
CA SER A 180 -16.27 10.34 24.41
C SER A 180 -16.98 11.19 23.36
N THR A 181 -17.66 10.58 22.40
CA THR A 181 -18.48 11.30 21.41
C THR A 181 -19.62 12.06 22.07
N ILE A 182 -20.30 11.47 23.04
CA ILE A 182 -21.39 12.14 23.75
C ILE A 182 -20.87 13.29 24.58
N GLN A 183 -19.81 13.06 25.35
CA GLN A 183 -19.19 14.11 26.15
C GLN A 183 -18.76 15.29 25.26
N TRP A 184 -18.15 15.02 24.11
CA TRP A 184 -17.77 16.03 23.14
C TRP A 184 -18.98 16.81 22.61
N ILE A 185 -20.05 16.12 22.16
CA ILE A 185 -21.27 16.78 21.67
C ILE A 185 -21.92 17.65 22.76
N SER A 186 -22.02 17.14 23.99
CA SER A 186 -22.57 17.89 25.12
C SER A 186 -21.77 19.15 25.42
N THR A 187 -20.43 19.06 25.47
CA THR A 187 -19.59 20.24 25.70
C THR A 187 -19.70 21.27 24.59
N SER A 188 -19.82 20.83 23.33
CA SER A 188 -19.95 21.76 22.22
C SER A 188 -21.33 22.43 22.24
N LYS A 189 -22.40 21.67 22.51
CA LYS A 189 -23.80 22.16 22.49
C LYS A 189 -24.00 23.42 23.32
N ASP A 190 -23.37 23.49 24.50
CA ASP A 190 -23.53 24.64 25.40
C ASP A 190 -22.83 25.91 24.88
N MET A 191 -21.90 25.78 23.93
CA MET A 191 -21.09 26.87 23.39
C MET A 191 -21.41 27.22 21.92
N VAL A 192 -22.12 26.35 21.19
CA VAL A 192 -22.35 26.51 19.74
C VAL A 192 -22.96 27.87 19.41
N GLU A 193 -24.00 28.26 20.15
CA GLU A 193 -24.79 29.45 19.81
C GLU A 193 -24.01 30.73 20.04
N GLU A 194 -23.21 30.81 21.11
CA GLU A 194 -22.36 31.97 21.40
C GLU A 194 -21.24 32.10 20.37
N GLU A 195 -20.48 31.03 20.14
CA GLU A 195 -19.36 30.99 19.18
C GLU A 195 -19.83 31.23 17.75
N TRP A 196 -20.99 30.69 17.37
CA TRP A 196 -21.57 30.92 16.05
C TRP A 196 -21.98 32.38 15.86
N ASN A 197 -22.61 32.98 16.87
CA ASN A 197 -23.01 34.39 16.81
C ASN A 197 -21.81 35.33 16.79
N GLU A 198 -20.74 35.02 17.53
CA GLU A 198 -19.48 35.77 17.48
C GLU A 198 -18.81 35.67 16.09
N TYR A 199 -18.77 34.47 15.50
CA TYR A 199 -18.29 34.27 14.13
C TYR A 199 -19.09 35.08 13.11
N VAL A 200 -20.42 35.02 13.16
CA VAL A 200 -21.31 35.79 12.26
C VAL A 200 -21.11 37.29 12.45
N SER A 201 -20.98 37.75 13.68
CA SER A 201 -20.73 39.17 13.99
C SER A 201 -19.37 39.63 13.47
N SER A 202 -18.34 38.78 13.58
CA SER A 202 -16.99 39.06 13.07
C SER A 202 -16.97 39.17 11.55
N LEU A 203 -17.70 38.29 10.85
CA LEU A 203 -17.84 38.36 9.39
C LEU A 203 -18.53 39.65 8.93
N GLN A 204 -19.45 40.19 9.72
CA GLN A 204 -20.15 41.44 9.38
C GLN A 204 -19.26 42.69 9.54
N ILE A 205 -18.17 42.58 10.32
CA ILE A 205 -17.22 43.68 10.58
C ILE A 205 -16.08 43.69 9.54
N LEU A 206 -15.80 42.56 8.89
CA LEU A 206 -14.76 42.44 7.85
C LEU A 206 -15.19 43.13 6.53
N PRO A 207 -14.36 44.01 5.94
CA PRO A 207 -14.66 44.58 4.64
C PRO A 207 -14.67 43.50 3.55
N ALA A 208 -15.61 43.59 2.60
CA ALA A 208 -15.85 42.57 1.58
C ALA A 208 -14.63 42.18 0.71
N SER A 209 -13.56 42.98 0.74
CA SER A 209 -12.28 42.74 0.04
C SER A 209 -11.30 41.83 0.80
N ASP A 210 -11.47 41.65 2.11
CA ASP A 210 -10.61 40.82 3.00
C ASP A 210 -11.28 39.49 3.37
N ASN A 211 -12.26 39.03 2.56
CA ASN A 211 -12.71 37.66 2.61
C ASN A 211 -11.55 36.74 2.19
N VAL A 212 -10.67 36.46 3.15
CA VAL A 212 -9.58 35.48 3.05
C VAL A 212 -10.20 34.25 2.44
N GLN A 213 -9.64 33.82 1.30
CA GLN A 213 -10.04 32.58 0.65
C GLN A 213 -10.20 31.52 1.73
N PRO A 214 -11.37 30.87 1.83
CA PRO A 214 -11.59 29.93 2.90
C PRO A 214 -10.49 28.88 2.75
N LEU A 215 -9.71 28.67 3.81
CA LEU A 215 -8.72 27.61 3.88
C LEU A 215 -9.49 26.28 3.94
N VAL A 216 -10.14 25.94 2.84
CA VAL A 216 -10.92 24.72 2.68
C VAL A 216 -9.90 23.62 2.42
N THR A 217 -9.23 23.17 3.47
CA THR A 217 -8.89 21.76 3.53
C THR A 217 -10.20 21.03 3.80
N THR A 218 -10.99 20.83 2.74
CA THR A 218 -12.20 20.02 2.82
C THR A 218 -11.81 18.70 3.47
N LEU A 219 -12.40 18.42 4.64
CA LEU A 219 -12.52 17.05 5.10
C LEU A 219 -13.49 16.36 4.13
N ARG A 220 -12.98 15.97 2.96
CA ARG A 220 -13.74 15.24 1.95
C ARG A 220 -14.18 13.93 2.60
N ALA A 221 -15.41 13.89 3.11
CA ALA A 221 -16.17 12.66 3.17
C ALA A 221 -16.27 12.15 1.73
N GLY A 222 -16.01 10.87 1.51
CA GLY A 222 -15.89 10.26 0.18
C GLY A 222 -17.19 10.25 -0.63
N ARG A 223 -17.79 11.41 -0.92
CA ARG A 223 -18.74 11.56 -2.01
C ARG A 223 -17.95 11.79 -3.29
N GLY A 224 -18.13 10.87 -4.24
CA GLY A 224 -17.73 11.06 -5.62
C GLY A 224 -18.31 12.38 -6.17
N THR A 225 -17.65 12.88 -7.20
CA THR A 225 -18.13 13.96 -8.06
C THR A 225 -19.63 13.81 -8.35
N PRO A 226 -20.41 14.90 -8.42
CA PRO A 226 -21.73 14.83 -9.00
C PRO A 226 -21.54 14.65 -10.51
N ASP A 227 -21.45 13.40 -10.95
CA ASP A 227 -21.72 13.10 -12.33
C ASP A 227 -23.24 13.09 -12.48
N GLN A 228 -23.69 13.92 -13.40
CA GLN A 228 -25.08 14.26 -13.65
C GLN A 228 -25.77 13.09 -14.35
N GLN A 229 -26.02 11.99 -13.64
CA GLN A 229 -26.90 10.92 -14.11
C GLN A 229 -27.86 10.54 -12.98
N GLN A 230 -29.11 10.98 -13.17
CA GLN A 230 -30.28 10.53 -12.42
C GLN A 230 -30.34 9.01 -12.51
N SER A 231 -30.07 8.33 -11.39
CA SER A 231 -30.41 6.92 -11.21
C SER A 231 -31.45 6.84 -10.11
N THR A 232 -32.70 6.78 -10.53
CA THR A 232 -33.86 6.45 -9.71
C THR A 232 -33.82 4.95 -9.42
N VAL A 233 -33.57 4.59 -8.16
CA VAL A 233 -33.82 3.24 -7.65
C VAL A 233 -34.75 3.36 -6.44
N PRO A 234 -35.85 2.56 -6.39
CA PRO A 234 -36.97 2.80 -5.50
C PRO A 234 -36.67 2.42 -4.05
N VAL A 235 -37.20 3.23 -3.13
CA VAL A 235 -37.21 2.98 -1.68
C VAL A 235 -38.19 1.85 -1.40
N ALA A 236 -37.68 0.69 -0.96
CA ALA A 236 -38.49 -0.37 -0.41
C ALA A 236 -38.59 -0.24 1.12
N GLY A 237 -39.78 0.16 1.59
CA GLY A 237 -40.45 -0.43 2.75
C GLY A 237 -39.86 -0.21 4.14
N SER A 238 -40.07 0.98 4.71
CA SER A 238 -40.47 1.15 6.12
C SER A 238 -40.95 2.59 6.33
N THR A 239 -42.26 2.75 6.47
CA THR A 239 -42.94 4.03 6.67
C THR A 239 -42.72 4.54 8.10
N GLU A 240 -41.51 4.96 8.40
CA GLU A 240 -41.26 6.03 9.36
C GLU A 240 -40.46 7.08 8.61
N ILE A 241 -41.14 8.17 8.25
CA ILE A 241 -40.48 9.37 7.73
C ILE A 241 -39.69 9.93 8.91
N LEU A 242 -38.47 9.42 9.10
CA LEU A 242 -37.49 10.06 9.96
C LEU A 242 -37.33 11.49 9.44
N PRO A 243 -37.43 12.52 10.30
CA PRO A 243 -37.35 13.89 9.88
C PRO A 243 -36.07 14.09 9.08
N GLU A 244 -36.21 14.69 7.89
CA GLU A 244 -35.09 15.05 7.05
C GLU A 244 -34.15 15.91 7.90
N CYS A 245 -32.96 15.41 8.18
CA CYS A 245 -31.94 16.21 8.86
C CYS A 245 -31.63 17.38 7.93
N SER A 246 -32.20 18.55 8.22
CA SER A 246 -31.90 19.82 7.52
C SER A 246 -30.40 20.13 7.56
N GLY A 247 -29.64 19.43 8.42
CA GLY A 247 -28.20 19.56 8.55
C GLY A 247 -27.83 20.81 9.32
N GLU A 248 -28.60 21.89 9.25
CA GLU A 248 -28.20 23.21 9.74
C GLU A 248 -27.76 23.23 11.22
N THR A 249 -28.54 22.67 12.14
CA THR A 249 -28.21 22.69 13.58
C THR A 249 -27.08 21.72 13.92
N ILE A 250 -27.15 20.49 13.40
CA ILE A 250 -26.15 19.45 13.70
C ILE A 250 -24.81 19.76 13.02
N ASP A 251 -24.84 20.30 11.80
CA ASP A 251 -23.65 20.71 11.04
C ASP A 251 -22.94 21.87 11.73
N ARG A 252 -23.67 22.88 12.24
CA ARG A 252 -23.08 23.94 13.08
C ARG A 252 -22.39 23.36 14.31
N LEU A 253 -23.08 22.47 15.03
CA LEU A 253 -22.53 21.84 16.23
C LEU A 253 -21.29 21.00 15.93
N VAL A 254 -21.30 20.22 14.84
CA VAL A 254 -20.15 19.41 14.44
C VAL A 254 -18.98 20.29 14.00
N ARG A 255 -19.23 21.35 13.24
CA ARG A 255 -18.17 22.27 12.77
C ARG A 255 -17.52 23.01 13.93
N ILE A 256 -18.31 23.61 14.81
CA ILE A 256 -17.80 24.32 15.98
C ILE A 256 -17.09 23.33 16.92
N GLY A 257 -17.69 22.17 17.18
CA GLY A 257 -17.06 21.14 18.00
C GLY A 257 -15.74 20.62 17.42
N LEU A 258 -15.61 20.53 16.09
CA LEU A 258 -14.35 20.18 15.43
C LEU A 258 -13.31 21.30 15.55
N LEU A 259 -13.71 22.56 15.37
CA LEU A 259 -12.84 23.72 15.56
C LEU A 259 -12.31 23.78 17.00
N GLN A 260 -13.18 23.56 17.99
CA GLN A 260 -12.78 23.47 19.39
C GLN A 260 -11.81 22.32 19.64
N LEU A 261 -12.04 21.15 19.03
CA LEU A 261 -11.19 19.98 19.19
C LEU A 261 -9.77 20.22 18.64
N ILE A 262 -9.64 20.83 17.47
CA ILE A 262 -8.35 21.12 16.84
C ILE A 262 -7.64 22.36 17.42
N SER A 263 -8.37 23.27 18.05
CA SER A 263 -7.83 24.52 18.61
C SER A 263 -7.33 24.38 20.05
N ARG A 264 -7.42 23.18 20.65
CA ARG A 264 -6.88 22.90 21.99
C ARG A 264 -5.36 23.13 21.99
N MET A 265 -4.85 23.77 23.05
CA MET A 265 -3.42 23.98 23.25
C MET A 265 -2.65 22.68 23.45
N GLU A 266 -3.29 21.66 24.02
CA GLU A 266 -2.69 20.35 24.22
C GLU A 266 -2.80 19.49 22.95
N GLY A 267 -1.72 18.81 22.58
CA GLY A 267 -1.67 17.97 21.39
C GLY A 267 -2.69 16.83 21.45
N MET A 268 -3.46 16.63 20.38
CA MET A 268 -4.48 15.58 20.36
C MET A 268 -3.88 14.17 20.43
N GLU A 269 -4.07 13.51 21.57
CA GLU A 269 -3.81 12.10 21.74
C GLU A 269 -4.90 11.24 21.10
N ARG A 270 -4.53 10.04 20.63
CA ARG A 270 -5.49 9.13 19.99
C ARG A 270 -6.62 8.67 20.93
N LYS A 271 -6.38 8.67 22.24
CA LYS A 271 -7.33 8.24 23.27
C LYS A 271 -8.37 9.32 23.59
N SER A 272 -8.04 10.60 23.41
CA SER A 272 -8.93 11.73 23.70
C SER A 272 -9.83 12.12 22.53
N VAL A 273 -9.58 11.57 21.33
CA VAL A 273 -10.46 11.80 20.16
C VAL A 273 -11.76 10.99 20.29
N PRO A 274 -12.92 11.63 20.03
CA PRO A 274 -14.21 10.94 20.00
C PRO A 274 -14.19 9.66 19.16
N GLU A 275 -14.93 8.64 19.58
CA GLU A 275 -14.94 7.33 18.93
C GLU A 275 -15.27 7.43 17.43
N THR A 276 -16.21 8.32 17.09
CA THR A 276 -16.65 8.63 15.73
C THR A 276 -15.58 9.26 14.84
N PHE A 277 -14.53 9.86 15.42
CA PHE A 277 -13.44 10.52 14.69
C PHE A 277 -12.10 9.79 14.75
N LYS A 278 -12.00 8.65 15.45
CA LYS A 278 -10.75 7.89 15.60
C LYS A 278 -10.08 7.52 14.27
N LEU A 279 -10.84 7.28 13.21
CA LEU A 279 -10.30 7.01 11.86
C LEU A 279 -9.63 8.25 11.23
N ASN A 280 -10.05 9.46 11.62
CA ASN A 280 -9.53 10.73 11.12
C ASN A 280 -8.49 11.36 12.05
N TRP A 281 -8.05 10.69 13.13
CA TRP A 281 -7.11 11.25 14.12
C TRP A 281 -5.84 11.85 13.48
N LEU A 282 -5.20 11.15 12.54
CA LEU A 282 -4.00 11.68 11.86
C LEU A 282 -4.29 12.96 11.06
N ARG A 283 -5.46 13.05 10.42
CA ARG A 283 -5.88 14.24 9.67
C ARG A 283 -6.12 15.41 10.62
N LEU A 284 -6.83 15.15 11.72
CA LEU A 284 -7.11 16.13 12.76
C LEU A 284 -5.81 16.67 13.39
N ARG A 285 -4.86 15.78 13.71
CA ARG A 285 -3.54 16.16 14.24
C ARG A 285 -2.72 17.00 13.25
N GLY A 286 -2.79 16.65 11.96
CA GLY A 286 -2.17 17.45 10.89
C GLY A 286 -2.70 18.88 10.86
N VAL A 287 -4.02 19.06 10.92
CA VAL A 287 -4.65 20.39 10.94
C VAL A 287 -4.30 21.17 12.21
N GLN A 288 -4.32 20.53 13.39
CA GLN A 288 -3.91 21.18 14.65
C GLN A 288 -2.46 21.68 14.57
N THR A 289 -1.57 20.91 13.96
CA THR A 289 -0.17 21.31 13.76
C THR A 289 -0.06 22.54 12.87
N CYS A 290 -0.80 22.57 11.75
CA CYS A 290 -0.85 23.74 10.87
C CYS A 290 -1.37 25.00 11.60
N LEU A 291 -2.48 24.88 12.35
CA LEU A 291 -3.04 26.00 13.11
C LEU A 291 -2.07 26.52 14.19
N SER A 292 -1.32 25.62 14.83
CA SER A 292 -0.31 25.99 15.83
C SER A 292 0.90 26.69 15.21
N SER A 293 1.26 26.34 13.97
CA SER A 293 2.36 27.00 13.23
C SER A 293 2.04 28.39 12.69
N VAL A 294 0.76 28.75 12.58
CA VAL A 294 0.31 30.08 12.11
C VAL A 294 0.29 31.11 13.26
N LYS A 295 0.45 30.67 14.52
CA LYS A 295 0.43 31.55 15.71
C LYS A 295 1.78 32.23 16.03
N TYR A 296 2.73 32.28 15.08
CA TYR A 296 4.03 32.95 15.23
C TYR A 296 4.39 33.79 14.01
#